data_AF-A0A8H7THM8-F1
#
_entry.id   AF-A0A8H7THM8-F1
#
_cell.length_a   1.000
_cell.length_b   1.000
_cell.length_c   1.000
_cell.angle_alpha   90.00
_cell.angle_beta   90.00
_cell.angle_gamma   90.00
#
_symmetry.space_group_name_H-M   'P 1'
#
loop_
_entity.id
_entity.type
_entity.pdbx_description
1 polymer ?
#
loop_
_entity_poly.entity_id
_entity_poly.type
_entity_poly.pdbx_seq_one_letter_code
_entity_poly.pdbx_strand_id
1 'polypeptide(L)'
;MERDYKHPERHIEGMVFFPKKQLPSERSKSQVDILNQVKCKIVLAEDLETELCRSCGWNVKHECHSSYVSRLSVMHTKDNKGMWSLGGSQWILIDQPNNPDTLGNDFMTQEFLRNQPDCKIPILKEMMCISQPTDQTRFVLMSRAEGVTLQSIWHTLCQEQKLSYSRQVAEVLHELRKYTSPVAQKVDGSPLDDIAIGFCSDLLPCCNKIGSTGEAWIDNLSEDLRHGLARKYKTNDPAFIEEKLGQIRERFPDQGPYVLSHGDLHAGNIMVKDGKIEAIIDWELAGYYPWWFEYHRNRIIADSVKDELFDPIWDSCRDLIGGMSMDEFSAHMVPIAEVKNLYRLCQTEHPNHDGYWRRPAFCECKPFGGSIKLRILGEPTGHRLVGKGHDPEGDAHRIAENQKLLKELLADPPGSKKSAWSIW
;
A
#
# COMPACT_ATOMS: atom_id res chain seq x y z
N MET A 1 21.56 -6.98 5.90
CA MET A 1 22.89 -7.45 5.48
C MET A 1 23.89 -6.55 6.19
N GLU A 2 24.65 -7.09 7.14
CA GLU A 2 25.59 -6.31 7.94
C GLU A 2 26.82 -6.04 7.08
N ARG A 3 27.11 -4.77 6.76
CA ARG A 3 28.27 -4.42 5.95
C ARG A 3 29.52 -4.43 6.83
N ASP A 4 30.50 -5.25 6.48
CA ASP A 4 31.82 -5.23 7.11
C ASP A 4 32.64 -4.02 6.62
N TYR A 5 32.54 -2.91 7.35
CA TYR A 5 33.23 -1.65 7.02
C TYR A 5 34.74 -1.67 7.27
N LYS A 6 35.28 -2.73 7.89
CA LYS A 6 36.74 -2.94 7.93
C LYS A 6 37.29 -3.41 6.59
N HIS A 7 36.39 -3.85 5.70
CA HIS A 7 36.68 -4.40 4.38
C HIS A 7 35.81 -3.73 3.31
N PRO A 8 36.03 -2.43 3.01
CA PRO A 8 35.23 -1.68 2.04
C PRO A 8 35.26 -2.30 0.63
N GLU A 9 36.33 -3.02 0.28
CA GLU A 9 36.48 -3.75 -0.99
C GLU A 9 35.43 -4.86 -1.19
N ARG A 10 34.78 -5.32 -0.11
CA ARG A 10 33.69 -6.30 -0.20
C ARG A 10 32.36 -5.68 -0.63
N HIS A 11 32.24 -4.35 -0.56
CA HIS A 11 31.00 -3.62 -0.83
C HIS A 11 31.15 -2.62 -1.97
N ILE A 12 32.38 -2.27 -2.34
CA ILE A 12 32.70 -1.35 -3.42
C ILE A 12 33.53 -2.11 -4.45
N GLU A 13 32.90 -2.41 -5.58
CA GLU A 13 33.54 -3.13 -6.68
C GLU A 13 34.69 -2.30 -7.28
N GLY A 14 35.80 -2.95 -7.62
CA GLY A 14 36.93 -2.30 -8.28
C GLY A 14 37.90 -1.56 -7.34
N MET A 15 37.74 -1.64 -6.01
CA MET A 15 38.76 -1.09 -5.09
C MET A 15 40.11 -1.79 -5.26
N VAL A 16 41.17 -0.97 -5.37
CA VAL A 16 42.56 -1.45 -5.46
C VAL A 16 43.30 -1.05 -4.19
N PHE A 17 43.84 -2.05 -3.47
CA PHE A 17 44.60 -1.83 -2.24
C PHE A 17 46.07 -1.50 -2.53
N PHE A 18 46.57 -0.39 -1.98
CA PHE A 18 47.96 0.04 -2.09
C PHE A 18 48.66 0.06 -0.71
N PRO A 19 49.40 -1.00 -0.32
CA PRO A 19 50.10 -1.03 0.96
C PRO A 19 51.28 -0.04 0.98
N LYS A 20 51.32 0.84 1.99
CA LYS A 20 52.30 1.93 2.16
C LYS A 20 53.78 1.50 2.25
N LYS A 21 54.11 0.20 2.28
CA LYS A 21 55.47 -0.33 2.55
C LYS A 21 55.95 -1.48 1.67
N GLN A 22 55.23 -1.85 0.60
CA GLN A 22 55.75 -2.75 -0.42
C GLN A 22 55.52 -2.10 -1.78
N LEU A 23 56.53 -1.43 -2.30
CA LEU A 23 56.67 -1.33 -3.76
C LEU A 23 56.99 -2.76 -4.22
N PRO A 24 56.12 -3.43 -5.00
CA PRO A 24 56.49 -4.71 -5.58
C PRO A 24 57.78 -4.50 -6.39
N SER A 25 58.78 -5.37 -6.22
CA SER A 25 60.03 -5.35 -7.01
C SER A 25 59.76 -5.44 -8.52
N GLU A 26 58.56 -5.87 -8.90
CA GLU A 26 58.02 -5.78 -10.24
C GLU A 26 56.61 -5.21 -10.15
N ARG A 27 56.43 -3.93 -10.50
CA ARG A 27 55.08 -3.44 -10.81
C ARG A 27 54.56 -4.30 -11.96
N SER A 28 53.53 -5.12 -11.76
CA SER A 28 52.94 -5.85 -12.88
C SER A 28 52.50 -4.82 -13.94
N LYS A 29 52.64 -5.14 -15.24
CA LYS A 29 52.16 -4.27 -16.33
C LYS A 29 50.72 -3.79 -16.07
N SER A 30 49.87 -4.66 -15.52
CA SER A 30 48.49 -4.33 -15.14
C SER A 30 48.37 -3.22 -14.09
N GLN A 31 49.22 -3.16 -13.06
CA GLN A 31 49.19 -2.10 -12.05
C GLN A 31 49.73 -0.77 -12.60
N VAL A 32 50.71 -0.81 -13.50
CA VAL A 32 51.24 0.37 -14.18
C VAL A 32 50.24 0.93 -15.18
N ASP A 33 49.54 0.07 -15.91
CA ASP A 33 48.48 0.46 -16.85
C ASP A 33 47.27 1.05 -16.11
N ILE A 34 46.88 0.48 -14.96
CA ILE A 34 45.85 1.06 -14.09
C ILE A 34 46.29 2.44 -13.59
N LEU A 35 47.52 2.60 -13.06
CA LEU A 35 48.02 3.90 -12.62
C LEU A 35 48.15 4.92 -13.77
N ASN A 36 48.43 4.48 -14.99
CA ASN A 36 48.49 5.32 -16.18
C ASN A 36 47.09 5.69 -16.72
N GLN A 37 46.08 4.82 -16.55
CA GLN A 37 44.67 5.14 -16.79
C GLN A 37 44.09 6.06 -15.70
N VAL A 38 44.55 5.90 -14.46
CA VAL A 38 44.24 6.75 -13.29
C VAL A 38 45.13 7.99 -13.24
N LYS A 39 45.87 8.33 -14.32
CA LYS A 39 46.31 9.72 -14.54
C LYS A 39 45.04 10.54 -14.70
N CYS A 40 44.52 10.98 -13.55
CA CYS A 40 43.30 11.76 -13.42
C CYS A 40 43.32 12.80 -14.52
N LYS A 41 42.33 12.74 -15.42
CA LYS A 41 41.87 13.99 -16.02
C LYS A 41 41.68 14.93 -14.85
N ILE A 42 42.42 16.04 -14.84
CA ILE A 42 42.28 17.06 -13.81
C ILE A 42 40.79 17.39 -13.81
N VAL A 43 40.08 17.00 -12.74
CA VAL A 43 38.71 17.42 -12.56
C VAL A 43 38.79 18.93 -12.43
N LEU A 44 38.22 19.65 -13.38
CA LEU A 44 38.27 21.11 -13.37
C LEU A 44 37.53 21.58 -12.12
N ALA A 45 37.95 22.71 -11.55
CA ALA A 45 37.33 23.23 -10.34
C ALA A 45 35.81 23.45 -10.50
N GLU A 46 35.36 23.73 -11.72
CA GLU A 46 33.95 23.88 -12.10
C GLU A 46 33.15 22.56 -12.05
N ASP A 47 33.80 21.41 -12.22
CA ASP A 47 33.12 20.10 -12.26
C ASP A 47 32.90 19.50 -10.86
N LEU A 48 33.57 20.02 -9.83
CA LEU A 48 33.56 19.45 -8.48
C LEU A 48 32.19 19.44 -7.82
N GLU A 49 31.33 20.40 -8.15
CA GLU A 49 29.96 20.47 -7.60
C GLU A 49 28.95 19.68 -8.45
N THR A 50 29.39 18.97 -9.50
CA THR A 50 28.53 18.11 -10.32
C THR A 50 27.94 16.99 -9.48
N GLU A 51 26.61 16.93 -9.40
CA GLU A 51 25.90 15.92 -8.64
C GLU A 51 25.98 14.54 -9.31
N LEU A 52 26.36 13.54 -8.52
CA LEU A 52 26.43 12.13 -8.89
C LEU A 52 25.21 11.34 -8.40
N CYS A 53 24.57 11.77 -7.30
CA CYS A 53 23.39 11.11 -6.75
C CYS A 53 22.35 12.11 -6.22
N ARG A 54 21.23 12.23 -6.95
CA ARG A 54 20.06 13.07 -6.58
C ARG A 54 19.42 12.73 -5.24
N SER A 55 19.53 11.49 -4.78
CA SER A 55 18.85 11.05 -3.55
C SER A 55 19.54 11.54 -2.28
N CYS A 56 20.86 11.75 -2.32
CA CYS A 56 21.63 12.18 -1.14
C CYS A 56 22.50 13.43 -1.39
N GLY A 57 22.48 13.99 -2.61
CA GLY A 57 23.33 15.12 -3.00
C GLY A 57 24.82 14.77 -3.12
N TRP A 58 25.17 13.48 -3.26
CA TRP A 58 26.57 13.08 -3.48
C TRP A 58 27.08 13.70 -4.78
N ASN A 59 28.28 14.26 -4.78
CA ASN A 59 28.84 15.02 -5.91
C ASN A 59 30.31 14.64 -6.15
N VAL A 60 30.90 15.12 -7.23
CA VAL A 60 32.28 14.78 -7.63
C VAL A 60 33.29 15.14 -6.54
N LYS A 61 33.11 16.27 -5.86
CA LYS A 61 33.97 16.68 -4.75
C LYS A 61 33.95 15.67 -3.60
N HIS A 62 32.76 15.20 -3.22
CA HIS A 62 32.61 14.15 -2.20
C HIS A 62 33.33 12.87 -2.64
N GLU A 63 33.14 12.43 -3.89
CA GLU A 63 33.78 11.22 -4.42
C GLU A 63 35.31 11.31 -4.44
N CYS A 64 35.86 12.45 -4.87
CA CYS A 64 37.31 12.60 -5.02
C CYS A 64 38.04 12.91 -3.71
N HIS A 65 37.37 13.51 -2.72
CA HIS A 65 38.04 14.09 -1.54
C HIS A 65 37.55 13.55 -0.20
N SER A 66 36.52 12.69 -0.19
CA SER A 66 36.02 12.07 1.03
C SER A 66 36.45 10.61 1.13
N SER A 67 36.74 10.15 2.35
CA SER A 67 36.88 8.71 2.66
C SER A 67 35.58 8.12 3.21
N TYR A 68 34.48 8.87 3.16
CA TYR A 68 33.20 8.44 3.70
C TYR A 68 32.54 7.40 2.78
N VAL A 69 32.26 6.23 3.34
CA VAL A 69 31.40 5.22 2.71
C VAL A 69 30.03 5.24 3.36
N SER A 70 28.98 5.46 2.56
CA SER A 70 27.62 5.56 3.10
C SER A 70 27.18 4.25 3.77
N ARG A 71 26.72 4.40 5.01
CA ARG A 71 26.02 3.37 5.78
C ARG A 71 24.51 3.40 5.50
N LEU A 72 24.01 4.52 4.96
CA LEU A 72 22.62 4.70 4.62
C LEU A 72 22.38 4.29 3.18
N SER A 73 21.28 3.60 2.92
CA SER A 73 20.87 3.27 1.56
C SER A 73 19.37 3.19 1.44
N VAL A 74 18.86 3.63 0.29
CA VAL A 74 17.47 3.43 -0.10
C VAL A 74 17.22 1.94 -0.27
N MET A 75 16.33 1.38 0.55
CA MET A 75 15.89 -0.02 0.48
C MET A 75 14.75 -0.20 -0.50
N HIS A 76 13.81 0.75 -0.48
CA HIS A 76 12.60 0.70 -1.27
C HIS A 76 12.06 2.12 -1.48
N THR A 77 11.39 2.34 -2.60
CA THR A 77 10.67 3.58 -2.88
C THR A 77 9.30 3.23 -3.46
N LYS A 78 8.25 3.85 -2.95
CA LYS A 78 6.90 3.74 -3.49
C LYS A 78 6.30 5.14 -3.54
N ASP A 79 5.84 5.56 -4.71
CA ASP A 79 5.31 6.90 -4.94
C ASP A 79 6.24 8.00 -4.40
N ASN A 80 5.80 8.79 -3.41
CA ASN A 80 6.59 9.87 -2.79
C ASN A 80 7.13 9.48 -1.40
N LYS A 81 7.32 8.19 -1.16
CA LYS A 81 7.82 7.61 0.09
C LYS A 81 9.14 6.90 -0.16
N GLY A 82 10.15 7.22 0.64
CA GLY A 82 11.42 6.53 0.68
C GLY A 82 11.58 5.70 1.95
N MET A 83 12.14 4.50 1.81
CA MET A 83 12.53 3.65 2.93
C MET A 83 14.03 3.49 2.94
N TRP A 84 14.67 3.84 4.05
CA TRP A 84 16.12 3.86 4.18
C TRP A 84 16.59 2.87 5.23
N SER A 85 17.56 2.03 4.87
CA SER A 85 18.31 1.22 5.82
C SER A 85 19.31 2.10 6.56
N LEU A 86 19.39 1.96 7.88
CA LEU A 86 20.34 2.72 8.70
C LEU A 86 21.54 1.87 9.10
N GLY A 87 22.44 1.57 8.14
CA GLY A 87 23.74 0.96 8.45
C GLY A 87 23.71 -0.52 8.85
N GLY A 88 22.65 -1.25 8.51
CA GLY A 88 22.45 -2.63 8.97
C GLY A 88 21.91 -2.72 10.40
N SER A 89 21.60 -1.58 11.03
CA SER A 89 20.85 -1.58 12.29
C SER A 89 19.44 -2.17 12.12
N GLN A 90 18.77 -2.38 13.24
CA GLN A 90 17.38 -2.85 13.26
C GLN A 90 16.39 -1.76 12.87
N TRP A 91 16.84 -0.55 12.54
CA TRP A 91 15.98 0.59 12.24
C TRP A 91 15.84 0.83 10.74
N ILE A 92 14.62 1.20 10.36
CA ILE A 92 14.27 1.70 9.03
C ILE A 92 13.76 3.14 9.23
N LEU A 93 14.27 4.06 8.41
CA LEU A 93 13.74 5.42 8.32
C LEU A 93 12.81 5.52 7.12
N ILE A 94 11.61 6.03 7.36
CA ILE A 94 10.66 6.44 6.34
C ILE A 94 10.75 7.94 6.17
N ASP A 95 10.84 8.41 4.93
CA ASP A 95 10.61 9.80 4.56
C ASP A 95 9.42 9.89 3.61
N GLN A 96 8.56 10.90 3.81
CA GLN A 96 7.43 11.23 2.94
C GLN A 96 6.95 12.67 3.18
N PRO A 97 6.19 13.28 2.26
CA PRO A 97 5.51 14.55 2.52
C PRO A 97 4.66 14.48 3.79
N ASN A 98 4.68 15.55 4.58
CA ASN A 98 3.84 15.68 5.75
C ASN A 98 2.49 16.32 5.40
N ASN A 99 1.77 15.71 4.44
CA ASN A 99 0.45 16.17 4.01
C ASN A 99 -0.61 15.16 4.52
N PRO A 100 -1.57 15.58 5.37
CA PRO A 100 -2.65 14.71 5.88
C PRO A 100 -3.37 13.89 4.81
N ASP A 101 -3.49 14.42 3.59
CA ASP A 101 -4.15 13.76 2.47
C ASP A 101 -3.35 12.55 1.94
N THR A 102 -2.03 12.56 2.11
CA THR A 102 -1.13 11.49 1.64
C THR A 102 -0.62 10.60 2.77
N LEU A 103 -0.83 11.02 4.03
CA LEU A 103 -0.40 10.27 5.20
C LEU A 103 -1.36 9.10 5.42
N GLY A 104 -0.89 7.90 5.09
CA GLY A 104 -1.56 6.65 5.50
C GLY A 104 -1.63 6.52 7.03
N ASN A 105 -2.40 5.54 7.49
CA ASN A 105 -2.78 5.39 8.89
C ASN A 105 -1.79 4.57 9.72
N ASP A 106 -0.62 4.22 9.18
CA ASP A 106 0.28 3.23 9.79
C ASP A 106 0.81 3.67 11.15
N PHE A 107 1.43 4.86 11.21
CA PHE A 107 1.98 5.38 12.47
C PHE A 107 0.93 5.53 13.57
N MET A 108 -0.20 6.21 13.25
CA MET A 108 -1.26 6.47 14.22
C MET A 108 -1.91 5.17 14.73
N THR A 109 -2.08 4.18 13.86
CA THR A 109 -2.69 2.89 14.24
C THR A 109 -1.74 2.11 15.15
N GLN A 110 -0.46 2.02 14.79
CA GLN A 110 0.50 1.33 15.64
C GLN A 110 0.73 2.05 16.97
N GLU A 111 0.73 3.39 16.98
CA GLU A 111 0.75 4.18 18.23
C GLU A 111 -0.47 3.91 19.11
N PHE A 112 -1.68 3.91 18.52
CA PHE A 112 -2.91 3.56 19.22
C PHE A 112 -2.82 2.16 19.84
N LEU A 113 -2.47 1.15 19.03
CA LEU A 113 -2.40 -0.26 19.46
C LEU A 113 -1.36 -0.46 20.56
N ARG A 114 -0.20 0.17 20.45
CA ARG A 114 0.88 0.10 21.45
C ARG A 114 0.47 0.68 22.80
N ASN A 115 -0.41 1.68 22.79
CA ASN A 115 -0.93 2.32 24.00
C ASN A 115 -2.15 1.62 24.60
N GLN A 116 -2.62 0.51 24.02
CA GLN A 116 -3.72 -0.28 24.60
C GLN A 116 -3.20 -1.19 25.72
N PRO A 117 -3.93 -1.29 26.85
CA PRO A 117 -3.57 -2.23 27.90
C PRO A 117 -3.65 -3.66 27.35
N ASP A 118 -2.59 -4.45 27.57
CA ASP A 118 -2.49 -5.85 27.17
C ASP A 118 -2.72 -6.12 25.67
N CYS A 119 -2.27 -5.22 24.78
CA CYS A 119 -2.35 -5.44 23.33
C CYS A 119 -1.63 -6.75 22.92
N LYS A 120 -2.40 -7.69 22.38
CA LYS A 120 -1.90 -9.00 21.91
C LYS A 120 -1.66 -9.05 20.40
N ILE A 121 -2.01 -7.99 19.69
CA ILE A 121 -1.79 -7.90 18.25
C ILE A 121 -0.28 -7.73 18.02
N PRO A 122 0.37 -8.62 17.26
CA PRO A 122 1.79 -8.51 16.97
C PRO A 122 2.01 -7.31 16.04
N ILE A 123 2.52 -6.20 16.58
CA ILE A 123 2.91 -4.99 15.85
C ILE A 123 4.43 -4.82 15.85
N LEU A 124 4.96 -3.82 15.14
CA LEU A 124 6.38 -3.51 15.23
C LEU A 124 6.76 -3.11 16.66
N LYS A 125 7.90 -3.67 17.13
CA LYS A 125 8.41 -3.48 18.49
C LYS A 125 8.54 -2.00 18.84
N GLU A 126 9.03 -1.19 17.90
CA GLU A 126 9.29 0.23 18.11
C GLU A 126 8.92 1.03 16.86
N MET A 127 8.32 2.21 17.06
CA MET A 127 7.99 3.15 16.01
C MET A 127 7.88 4.55 16.60
N MET A 128 8.53 5.53 15.97
CA MET A 128 8.57 6.90 16.45
C MET A 128 8.53 7.91 15.29
N CYS A 129 7.69 8.93 15.41
CA CYS A 129 7.70 10.08 14.53
C CYS A 129 8.70 11.10 15.08
N ILE A 130 9.70 11.47 14.28
CA ILE A 130 10.75 12.42 14.69
C ILE A 130 10.58 13.81 14.08
N SER A 131 9.57 13.98 13.21
CA SER A 131 9.15 15.27 12.68
C SER A 131 8.09 15.92 13.57
N GLN A 132 8.05 17.25 13.54
CA GLN A 132 6.97 18.05 14.10
C GLN A 132 5.77 18.12 13.14
N PRO A 133 4.54 18.36 13.64
CA PRO A 133 3.36 18.51 12.79
C PRO A 133 3.47 19.61 11.72
N THR A 134 4.28 20.65 11.98
CA THR A 134 4.48 21.78 11.07
C THR A 134 5.57 21.55 10.02
N ASP A 135 6.33 20.47 10.13
CA ASP A 135 7.40 20.18 9.16
C ASP A 135 6.79 19.82 7.81
N GLN A 136 7.47 20.17 6.70
CA GLN A 136 7.02 19.80 5.36
C GLN A 136 7.23 18.32 5.03
N THR A 137 8.18 17.68 5.72
CA THR A 137 8.55 16.28 5.53
C THR A 137 8.37 15.54 6.84
N ARG A 138 7.70 14.38 6.76
CA ARG A 138 7.50 13.49 7.88
C ARG A 138 8.55 12.39 7.85
N PHE A 139 9.26 12.26 8.95
CA PHE A 139 10.22 11.21 9.21
C PHE A 139 9.68 10.29 10.29
N VAL A 140 9.62 9.00 9.97
CA VAL A 140 9.24 7.95 10.92
C VAL A 140 10.37 6.93 11.01
N LEU A 141 10.83 6.69 12.22
CA LEU A 141 11.80 5.64 12.51
C LEU A 141 11.03 4.43 13.05
N MET A 142 11.23 3.25 12.44
CA MET A 142 10.55 2.02 12.87
C MET A 142 11.52 0.85 12.95
N SER A 143 11.32 -0.03 13.93
CA SER A 143 12.11 -1.24 14.02
C SER A 143 11.73 -2.22 12.91
N ARG A 144 12.70 -3.00 12.46
CA ARG A 144 12.53 -4.02 11.45
C ARG A 144 11.98 -5.27 12.13
N ALA A 145 10.83 -5.75 11.66
CA ALA A 145 10.33 -7.06 12.02
C ALA A 145 11.37 -8.14 11.67
N GLU A 146 11.58 -9.07 12.59
CA GLU A 146 12.48 -10.20 12.36
C GLU A 146 11.84 -11.24 11.43
N GLY A 147 12.67 -12.03 10.76
CA GLY A 147 12.20 -13.09 9.86
C GLY A 147 11.86 -12.62 8.45
N VAL A 148 10.86 -13.26 7.85
CA VAL A 148 10.45 -13.10 6.45
C VAL A 148 8.94 -12.97 6.34
N THR A 149 8.41 -12.55 5.19
CA THR A 149 6.96 -12.50 4.99
C THR A 149 6.39 -13.91 4.90
N LEU A 150 5.18 -14.12 5.42
CA LEU A 150 4.49 -15.40 5.32
C LEU A 150 4.31 -15.82 3.86
N GLN A 151 4.01 -14.86 2.98
CA GLN A 151 3.89 -15.08 1.53
C GLN A 151 5.15 -15.72 0.93
N SER A 152 6.34 -15.26 1.34
CA SER A 152 7.61 -15.74 0.77
C SER A 152 7.90 -17.21 1.07
N ILE A 153 7.40 -17.73 2.20
CA ILE A 153 7.62 -19.11 2.63
C ILE A 153 6.40 -20.00 2.45
N TRP A 154 5.23 -19.45 2.12
CA TRP A 154 3.95 -20.17 2.12
C TRP A 154 4.00 -21.48 1.31
N HIS A 155 4.64 -21.44 0.14
CA HIS A 155 4.81 -22.59 -0.74
C HIS A 155 5.73 -23.70 -0.19
N THR A 156 6.55 -23.39 0.81
CA THR A 156 7.46 -24.35 1.48
C THR A 156 6.83 -25.01 2.72
N LEU A 157 5.72 -24.46 3.21
CA LEU A 157 5.08 -24.93 4.45
C LEU A 157 4.27 -26.20 4.22
N CYS A 158 4.31 -27.12 5.18
CA CYS A 158 3.38 -28.24 5.22
C CYS A 158 1.99 -27.80 5.69
N GLN A 159 0.98 -28.66 5.48
CA GLN A 159 -0.41 -28.34 5.84
C GLN A 159 -0.58 -27.99 7.33
N GLU A 160 0.13 -28.69 8.22
CA GLU A 160 0.07 -28.43 9.66
C GLU A 160 0.61 -27.03 10.00
N GLN A 161 1.70 -26.62 9.37
CA GLN A 161 2.28 -25.29 9.55
C GLN A 161 1.36 -24.19 8.99
N LYS A 162 0.76 -24.39 7.81
CA LYS A 162 -0.22 -23.46 7.24
C LYS A 162 -1.40 -23.27 8.19
N LEU A 163 -1.99 -24.37 8.68
CA LEU A 163 -3.07 -24.32 9.66
C LEU A 163 -2.66 -23.65 10.98
N SER A 164 -1.41 -23.85 11.43
CA SER A 164 -0.88 -23.17 12.60
C SER A 164 -0.85 -21.65 12.42
N TYR A 165 -0.37 -21.15 11.28
CA TYR A 165 -0.40 -19.72 10.98
C TYR A 165 -1.82 -19.19 10.80
N SER A 166 -2.72 -19.93 10.13
CA SER A 166 -4.12 -19.56 10.03
C SER A 166 -4.77 -19.36 11.41
N ARG A 167 -4.52 -20.26 12.38
CA ARG A 167 -5.01 -20.08 13.76
C ARG A 167 -4.47 -18.82 14.43
N GLN A 168 -3.17 -18.52 14.26
CA GLN A 168 -2.58 -17.30 14.80
C GLN A 168 -3.20 -16.04 14.18
N VAL A 169 -3.45 -16.02 12.88
CA VAL A 169 -4.14 -14.89 12.23
C VAL A 169 -5.60 -14.79 12.70
N ALA A 170 -6.28 -15.91 12.90
CA ALA A 170 -7.62 -15.93 13.48
C ALA A 170 -7.65 -15.31 14.89
N GLU A 171 -6.67 -15.63 15.75
CA GLU A 171 -6.51 -15.01 17.07
C GLU A 171 -6.30 -13.49 16.96
N VAL A 172 -5.45 -13.03 16.03
CA VAL A 172 -5.26 -11.60 15.76
C VAL A 172 -6.56 -10.94 15.34
N LEU A 173 -7.34 -11.54 14.44
CA LEU A 173 -8.63 -10.99 14.00
C LEU A 173 -9.57 -10.84 15.19
N HIS A 174 -9.68 -11.82 16.07
CA HIS A 174 -10.49 -11.70 17.29
C HIS A 174 -10.00 -10.57 18.20
N GLU A 175 -8.69 -10.40 18.37
CA GLU A 175 -8.14 -9.27 19.16
C GLU A 175 -8.45 -7.92 18.51
N LEU A 176 -8.34 -7.80 17.19
CA LEU A 176 -8.72 -6.59 16.44
C LEU A 176 -10.18 -6.23 16.65
N ARG A 177 -11.07 -7.22 16.64
CA ARG A 177 -12.53 -7.02 16.78
C ARG A 177 -12.96 -6.56 18.17
N LYS A 178 -12.08 -6.57 19.17
CA LYS A 178 -12.36 -5.97 20.49
C LYS A 178 -12.36 -4.45 20.45
N TYR A 179 -11.62 -3.86 19.51
CA TYR A 179 -11.59 -2.42 19.32
C TYR A 179 -12.76 -2.02 18.43
N THR A 180 -13.72 -1.29 19.01
CA THR A 180 -14.95 -0.90 18.34
C THR A 180 -15.13 0.62 18.39
N SER A 181 -15.92 1.12 17.45
CA SER A 181 -16.31 2.53 17.36
C SER A 181 -17.82 2.62 17.08
N PRO A 182 -18.51 3.65 17.60
CA PRO A 182 -19.91 3.88 17.24
C PRO A 182 -20.10 4.31 15.79
N VAL A 183 -19.02 4.74 15.12
CA VAL A 183 -19.04 5.27 13.75
C VAL A 183 -17.81 4.81 12.95
N ALA A 184 -17.90 4.85 11.62
CA ALA A 184 -16.74 4.64 10.75
C ALA A 184 -15.76 5.83 10.85
N GLN A 185 -14.50 5.56 11.20
CA GLN A 185 -13.45 6.58 11.35
C GLN A 185 -12.06 5.96 11.48
N LYS A 186 -11.02 6.78 11.29
CA LYS A 186 -9.64 6.42 11.65
C LYS A 186 -9.49 6.37 13.18
N VAL A 187 -8.37 5.85 13.67
CA VAL A 187 -8.14 5.73 15.13
C VAL A 187 -8.03 7.07 15.86
N ASP A 188 -7.75 8.17 15.17
CA ASP A 188 -7.76 9.53 15.72
C ASP A 188 -9.13 10.24 15.60
N GLY A 189 -10.14 9.55 15.05
CA GLY A 189 -11.48 10.09 14.83
C GLY A 189 -11.69 10.82 13.50
N SER A 190 -10.66 10.96 12.66
CA SER A 190 -10.81 11.58 11.35
C SER A 190 -11.49 10.64 10.33
N PRO A 191 -12.07 11.17 9.22
CA PRO A 191 -12.79 10.36 8.24
C PRO A 191 -11.91 9.31 7.52
N LEU A 192 -12.48 8.13 7.24
CA LEU A 192 -11.82 7.08 6.47
C LEU A 192 -11.95 7.30 4.96
N ASP A 193 -10.88 7.01 4.22
CA ASP A 193 -10.93 6.84 2.78
C ASP A 193 -11.85 5.68 2.39
N ASP A 194 -12.73 5.90 1.41
CA ASP A 194 -13.64 4.86 0.92
C ASP A 194 -12.94 3.92 -0.04
N ILE A 195 -12.25 2.94 0.55
CA ILE A 195 -11.63 1.83 -0.17
C ILE A 195 -12.60 0.65 -0.39
N ALA A 196 -13.87 0.76 0.01
CA ALA A 196 -14.86 -0.32 -0.06
C ALA A 196 -15.80 -0.19 -1.27
N ILE A 197 -16.41 0.99 -1.44
CA ILE A 197 -17.45 1.30 -2.44
C ILE A 197 -16.96 2.41 -3.37
N GLY A 198 -16.73 3.60 -2.82
CA GLY A 198 -16.36 4.84 -3.49
C GLY A 198 -14.91 4.92 -3.98
N PHE A 199 -14.28 3.78 -4.22
CA PHE A 199 -12.88 3.72 -4.66
C PHE A 199 -12.77 3.89 -6.18
N CYS A 200 -12.28 5.05 -6.63
CA CYS A 200 -11.77 5.20 -7.98
C CYS A 200 -10.38 4.56 -8.01
N SER A 201 -10.16 3.56 -8.87
CA SER A 201 -8.90 2.83 -8.95
C SER A 201 -7.71 3.79 -8.98
N ASP A 202 -6.62 3.43 -8.30
CA ASP A 202 -5.34 4.15 -8.34
C ASP A 202 -5.27 5.51 -7.60
N LEU A 203 -6.30 5.88 -6.83
CA LEU A 203 -6.37 7.16 -6.10
C LEU A 203 -6.36 6.92 -4.58
N LEU A 204 -5.18 6.94 -3.97
CA LEU A 204 -5.04 7.26 -2.54
C LEU A 204 -4.40 8.65 -2.44
N PRO A 205 -5.03 9.60 -1.71
CA PRO A 205 -6.32 9.47 -1.00
C PRO A 205 -7.51 9.23 -1.95
N CYS A 206 -8.53 8.54 -1.45
CA CYS A 206 -9.73 8.25 -2.23
C CYS A 206 -10.52 9.53 -2.50
N CYS A 207 -11.20 9.58 -3.65
CA CYS A 207 -12.11 10.68 -3.99
C CYS A 207 -13.27 10.82 -2.98
N ASN A 208 -13.65 9.71 -2.36
CA ASN A 208 -14.74 9.63 -1.42
C ASN A 208 -14.27 9.13 -0.05
N LYS A 209 -14.98 9.56 0.99
CA LYS A 209 -14.80 9.09 2.36
C LYS A 209 -15.96 8.20 2.76
N ILE A 210 -15.69 7.20 3.59
CA ILE A 210 -16.75 6.42 4.24
C ILE A 210 -17.50 7.38 5.18
N GLY A 211 -18.83 7.38 5.09
CA GLY A 211 -19.65 8.15 6.02
C GLY A 211 -19.63 7.53 7.41
N SER A 212 -19.75 8.37 8.45
CA SER A 212 -19.75 7.92 9.85
C SER A 212 -20.85 6.88 10.15
N THR A 213 -21.97 6.95 9.41
CA THR A 213 -23.07 5.98 9.42
C THR A 213 -23.36 5.49 7.99
N GLY A 214 -24.14 4.42 7.85
CA GLY A 214 -24.60 3.95 6.53
C GLY A 214 -25.36 5.03 5.74
N GLU A 215 -26.17 5.84 6.41
CA GLU A 215 -26.86 6.98 5.78
C GLU A 215 -25.88 8.04 5.29
N ALA A 216 -24.97 8.50 6.16
CA ALA A 216 -23.94 9.47 5.80
C ALA A 216 -23.04 8.95 4.66
N TRP A 217 -22.85 7.64 4.57
CA TRP A 217 -22.08 7.03 3.50
C TRP A 217 -22.79 7.12 2.16
N ILE A 218 -24.10 6.84 2.12
CA ILE A 218 -24.91 7.07 0.92
C ILE A 218 -24.96 8.56 0.55
N ASP A 219 -25.01 9.46 1.54
CA ASP A 219 -24.96 10.90 1.30
C ASP A 219 -23.66 11.33 0.61
N ASN A 220 -22.51 10.85 1.12
CA ASN A 220 -21.20 11.11 0.53
C ASN A 220 -21.12 10.66 -0.94
N LEU A 221 -21.78 9.54 -1.28
CA LEU A 221 -21.79 8.98 -2.65
C LEU A 221 -22.94 9.51 -3.52
N SER A 222 -23.83 10.34 -2.98
CA SER A 222 -25.14 10.59 -3.59
C SER A 222 -25.05 11.23 -4.98
N GLU A 223 -24.06 12.10 -5.23
CA GLU A 223 -23.85 12.70 -6.55
C GLU A 223 -23.42 11.65 -7.59
N ASP A 224 -22.46 10.78 -7.24
CA ASP A 224 -22.03 9.66 -8.08
C ASP A 224 -23.17 8.68 -8.36
N LEU A 225 -23.96 8.35 -7.33
CA LEU A 225 -25.09 7.43 -7.44
C LEU A 225 -26.18 7.98 -8.35
N ARG A 226 -26.49 9.29 -8.28
CA ARG A 226 -27.41 9.94 -9.24
C ARG A 226 -26.94 9.78 -10.68
N HIS A 227 -25.64 9.95 -10.93
CA HIS A 227 -25.07 9.78 -12.26
C HIS A 227 -25.10 8.32 -12.72
N GLY A 228 -24.76 7.38 -11.83
CA GLY A 228 -24.86 5.94 -12.09
C GLY A 228 -26.30 5.51 -12.40
N LEU A 229 -27.29 6.03 -11.66
CA LEU A 229 -28.72 5.81 -11.90
C LEU A 229 -29.18 6.36 -13.25
N ALA A 230 -28.82 7.60 -13.57
CA ALA A 230 -29.16 8.23 -14.85
C ALA A 230 -28.64 7.39 -16.03
N ARG A 231 -27.41 6.86 -15.93
CA ARG A 231 -26.82 5.99 -16.96
C ARG A 231 -27.50 4.63 -17.03
N LYS A 232 -27.66 3.94 -15.89
CA LYS A 232 -28.30 2.61 -15.80
C LYS A 232 -29.69 2.61 -16.44
N TYR A 233 -30.49 3.64 -16.16
CA TYR A 233 -31.87 3.74 -16.65
C TYR A 233 -32.01 4.59 -17.92
N LYS A 234 -30.90 5.12 -18.46
CA LYS A 234 -30.87 5.98 -19.65
C LYS A 234 -31.89 7.12 -19.58
N THR A 235 -31.99 7.77 -18.41
CA THR A 235 -32.94 8.83 -18.13
C THR A 235 -32.28 10.01 -17.44
N ASN A 236 -32.84 11.20 -17.66
CA ASN A 236 -32.45 12.45 -17.01
C ASN A 236 -33.53 13.02 -16.12
N ASP A 237 -34.65 12.31 -15.94
CA ASP A 237 -35.75 12.73 -15.08
C ASP A 237 -35.29 12.76 -13.61
N PRO A 238 -35.21 13.94 -12.98
CA PRO A 238 -34.77 14.06 -11.59
C PRO A 238 -35.71 13.35 -10.62
N ALA A 239 -37.02 13.35 -10.87
CA ALA A 239 -37.99 12.73 -9.97
C ALA A 239 -37.80 11.20 -9.90
N PHE A 240 -37.62 10.56 -11.07
CA PHE A 240 -37.31 9.14 -11.14
C PHE A 240 -35.97 8.80 -10.49
N ILE A 241 -34.93 9.62 -10.70
CA ILE A 241 -33.60 9.39 -10.12
C ILE A 241 -33.64 9.50 -8.60
N GLU A 242 -34.28 10.53 -8.04
CA GLU A 242 -34.42 10.67 -6.58
C GLU A 242 -35.29 9.56 -5.98
N GLU A 243 -36.36 9.11 -6.65
CA GLU A 243 -37.14 7.94 -6.21
C GLU A 243 -36.26 6.69 -6.08
N LYS A 244 -35.43 6.42 -7.09
CA LYS A 244 -34.50 5.27 -7.06
C LYS A 244 -33.40 5.43 -6.03
N LEU A 245 -32.87 6.63 -5.84
CA LEU A 245 -31.89 6.90 -4.79
C LEU A 245 -32.50 6.68 -3.40
N GLY A 246 -33.76 7.09 -3.19
CA GLY A 246 -34.52 6.80 -1.96
C GLY A 246 -34.65 5.30 -1.69
N GLN A 247 -35.04 4.51 -2.70
CA GLN A 247 -35.12 3.04 -2.60
C GLN A 247 -33.76 2.38 -2.31
N ILE A 248 -32.65 2.97 -2.79
CA ILE A 248 -31.30 2.49 -2.46
C ILE A 248 -30.97 2.82 -1.00
N ARG A 249 -31.25 4.04 -0.55
CA ARG A 249 -31.02 4.46 0.84
C ARG A 249 -31.77 3.56 1.82
N GLU A 250 -33.04 3.26 1.55
CA GLU A 250 -33.87 2.39 2.40
C GLU A 250 -33.35 0.94 2.49
N ARG A 251 -32.73 0.43 1.42
CA ARG A 251 -32.21 -0.94 1.36
C ARG A 251 -30.76 -1.07 1.76
N PHE A 252 -30.02 0.03 1.88
CA PHE A 252 -28.62 0.02 2.29
C PHE A 252 -28.54 -0.41 3.75
N PRO A 253 -27.89 -1.54 4.08
CA PRO A 253 -27.97 -2.11 5.42
C PRO A 253 -27.27 -1.21 6.42
N ASP A 254 -27.62 -1.36 7.70
CA ASP A 254 -26.79 -0.82 8.76
C ASP A 254 -25.38 -1.44 8.66
N GLN A 255 -24.39 -0.57 8.82
CA GLN A 255 -22.98 -0.89 8.65
C GLN A 255 -22.29 -1.16 10.00
N GLY A 256 -22.99 -0.86 11.10
CA GLY A 256 -22.54 -1.18 12.45
C GLY A 256 -22.59 -2.68 12.77
N PRO A 257 -21.82 -3.15 13.76
CA PRO A 257 -20.82 -2.39 14.51
C PRO A 257 -19.59 -2.06 13.65
N TYR A 258 -18.93 -0.93 13.95
CA TYR A 258 -17.65 -0.58 13.34
C TYR A 258 -16.51 -1.09 14.21
N VAL A 259 -15.57 -1.77 13.58
CA VAL A 259 -14.52 -2.55 14.24
C VAL A 259 -13.18 -2.27 13.60
N LEU A 260 -12.12 -2.26 14.41
CA LEU A 260 -10.78 -2.03 13.89
C LEU A 260 -10.43 -3.12 12.87
N SER A 261 -10.12 -2.69 11.66
CA SER A 261 -9.73 -3.53 10.54
C SER A 261 -8.42 -2.99 9.97
N HIS A 262 -7.58 -3.88 9.46
CA HIS A 262 -6.30 -3.54 8.83
C HIS A 262 -6.52 -2.93 7.45
N GLY A 263 -7.50 -3.46 6.69
CA GLY A 263 -7.88 -2.99 5.36
C GLY A 263 -6.97 -3.42 4.20
N ASP A 264 -5.84 -4.06 4.54
CA ASP A 264 -4.85 -4.65 3.61
C ASP A 264 -4.18 -5.89 4.23
N LEU A 265 -4.92 -6.69 5.02
CA LEU A 265 -4.34 -7.87 5.64
C LEU A 265 -4.17 -8.98 4.60
N HIS A 266 -2.92 -9.31 4.27
CA HIS A 266 -2.58 -10.42 3.39
C HIS A 266 -1.21 -11.01 3.76
N ALA A 267 -0.82 -12.14 3.16
CA ALA A 267 0.37 -12.88 3.57
C ALA A 267 1.69 -12.09 3.42
N GLY A 268 1.71 -11.06 2.58
CA GLY A 268 2.86 -10.18 2.38
C GLY A 268 3.06 -9.20 3.53
N ASN A 269 1.98 -8.85 4.23
CA ASN A 269 1.98 -7.93 5.37
C ASN A 269 2.08 -8.66 6.73
N ILE A 270 2.29 -9.99 6.72
CA ILE A 270 2.48 -10.81 7.92
C ILE A 270 3.94 -11.27 7.96
N MET A 271 4.67 -10.82 8.97
CA MET A 271 6.06 -11.19 9.23
C MET A 271 6.10 -12.39 10.17
N VAL A 272 6.89 -13.41 9.82
CA VAL A 272 6.97 -14.67 10.56
C VAL A 272 8.40 -15.08 10.84
N LYS A 273 8.61 -15.67 12.01
CA LYS A 273 9.88 -16.24 12.46
C LYS A 273 9.63 -17.43 13.38
N ASP A 274 10.39 -18.51 13.17
CA ASP A 274 10.39 -19.69 14.04
C ASP A 274 8.99 -20.27 14.33
N GLY A 275 8.11 -20.29 13.32
CA GLY A 275 6.75 -20.83 13.43
C GLY A 275 5.72 -19.87 14.04
N LYS A 276 6.09 -18.62 14.31
CA LYS A 276 5.22 -17.61 14.93
C LYS A 276 5.09 -16.36 14.07
N ILE A 277 3.95 -15.67 14.21
CA ILE A 277 3.78 -14.31 13.71
C ILE A 277 4.61 -13.36 14.60
N GLU A 278 5.57 -12.68 14.01
CA GLU A 278 6.43 -11.69 14.66
C GLU A 278 5.79 -10.30 14.64
N ALA A 279 5.21 -9.90 13.50
CA ALA A 279 4.55 -8.61 13.35
C ALA A 279 3.58 -8.61 12.17
N ILE A 280 2.55 -7.79 12.26
CA ILE A 280 1.71 -7.34 11.15
C ILE A 280 2.12 -5.91 10.83
N ILE A 281 2.38 -5.64 9.56
CA ILE A 281 2.94 -4.38 9.06
C ILE A 281 2.01 -3.76 8.02
N ASP A 282 2.31 -2.51 7.65
CA ASP A 282 1.59 -1.76 6.61
C ASP A 282 0.13 -1.44 6.99
N TRP A 283 -0.06 -0.78 8.15
CA TRP A 283 -1.37 -0.37 8.65
C TRP A 283 -1.89 0.91 7.96
N GLU A 284 -1.44 1.22 6.74
CA GLU A 284 -1.76 2.47 6.03
C GLU A 284 -3.26 2.63 5.76
N LEU A 285 -3.99 1.53 5.62
CA LEU A 285 -5.44 1.51 5.37
C LEU A 285 -6.28 1.26 6.61
N ALA A 286 -5.66 1.16 7.79
CA ALA A 286 -6.34 0.70 8.99
C ALA A 286 -7.35 1.73 9.54
N GLY A 287 -8.40 1.24 10.18
CA GLY A 287 -9.47 2.07 10.71
C GLY A 287 -10.65 1.28 11.26
N TYR A 288 -11.65 1.98 11.78
CA TYR A 288 -12.92 1.39 12.19
C TYR A 288 -13.85 1.27 10.98
N TYR A 289 -13.92 0.08 10.41
CA TYR A 289 -14.75 -0.23 9.25
C TYR A 289 -15.96 -1.06 9.66
N PRO A 290 -16.99 -1.18 8.79
CA PRO A 290 -18.10 -2.10 9.01
C PRO A 290 -17.60 -3.52 9.31
N TRP A 291 -18.30 -4.27 10.17
CA TRP A 291 -17.89 -5.61 10.59
C TRP A 291 -17.60 -6.59 9.43
N TRP A 292 -18.27 -6.45 8.29
CA TRP A 292 -18.07 -7.31 7.12
C TRP A 292 -16.81 -6.96 6.29
N PHE A 293 -16.21 -5.79 6.53
CA PHE A 293 -15.24 -5.18 5.63
C PHE A 293 -13.95 -5.99 5.44
N GLU A 294 -13.27 -6.38 6.52
CA GLU A 294 -11.99 -7.14 6.42
C GLU A 294 -12.20 -8.48 5.68
N TYR A 295 -13.29 -9.19 6.00
CA TYR A 295 -13.67 -10.42 5.32
C TYR A 295 -13.86 -10.20 3.80
N HIS A 296 -14.63 -9.16 3.44
CA HIS A 296 -14.81 -8.80 2.04
C HIS A 296 -13.48 -8.43 1.38
N ARG A 297 -12.60 -7.68 2.05
CA ARG A 297 -11.28 -7.29 1.53
C ARG A 297 -10.38 -8.47 1.28
N ASN A 298 -10.26 -9.43 2.20
CA ASN A 298 -9.38 -10.59 1.99
C ASN A 298 -9.81 -11.46 0.80
N ARG A 299 -11.10 -11.45 0.41
CA ARG A 299 -11.57 -12.15 -0.80
C ARG A 299 -11.24 -11.41 -2.10
N ILE A 300 -11.21 -10.07 -2.08
CA ILE A 300 -10.97 -9.26 -3.29
C ILE A 300 -9.53 -8.80 -3.44
N ILE A 301 -8.70 -8.92 -2.41
CA ILE A 301 -7.27 -8.56 -2.48
C ILE A 301 -6.56 -9.42 -3.53
N ALA A 302 -5.56 -8.83 -4.19
CA ALA A 302 -4.75 -9.50 -5.18
C ALA A 302 -3.56 -10.19 -4.48
N ASP A 303 -3.81 -11.35 -3.86
CA ASP A 303 -2.75 -12.20 -3.29
C ASP A 303 -2.95 -13.65 -3.74
N SER A 304 -1.88 -14.23 -4.28
CA SER A 304 -1.85 -15.60 -4.83
C SER A 304 -2.16 -16.70 -3.81
N VAL A 305 -2.03 -16.41 -2.51
CA VAL A 305 -2.26 -17.38 -1.44
C VAL A 305 -3.51 -17.09 -0.61
N LYS A 306 -4.30 -16.07 -0.98
CA LYS A 306 -5.41 -15.57 -0.15
C LYS A 306 -6.43 -16.65 0.19
N ASP A 307 -6.84 -17.46 -0.78
CA ASP A 307 -7.90 -18.45 -0.56
C ASP A 307 -7.39 -19.54 0.39
N GLU A 308 -6.20 -20.08 0.12
CA GLU A 308 -5.58 -21.11 0.97
C GLU A 308 -5.29 -20.62 2.41
N LEU A 309 -4.94 -19.34 2.58
CA LEU A 309 -4.70 -18.76 3.89
C LEU A 309 -6.00 -18.42 4.62
N PHE A 310 -6.91 -17.69 3.98
CA PHE A 310 -8.05 -17.03 4.62
C PHE A 310 -9.33 -17.87 4.66
N ASP A 311 -9.53 -18.83 3.76
CA ASP A 311 -10.70 -19.73 3.84
C ASP A 311 -10.75 -20.46 5.19
N PRO A 312 -9.69 -21.16 5.66
CA PRO A 312 -9.73 -21.82 6.97
C PRO A 312 -9.78 -20.84 8.14
N ILE A 313 -9.26 -19.61 7.99
CA ILE A 313 -9.34 -18.56 9.01
C ILE A 313 -10.80 -18.18 9.20
N TRP A 314 -11.47 -17.79 8.12
CA TRP A 314 -12.84 -17.30 8.21
C TRP A 314 -13.86 -18.38 8.51
N ASP A 315 -13.59 -19.63 8.13
CA ASP A 315 -14.35 -20.79 8.62
C ASP A 315 -14.27 -20.92 10.16
N SER A 316 -13.11 -20.64 10.76
CA SER A 316 -12.94 -20.67 12.22
C SER A 316 -13.43 -19.41 12.94
N CYS A 317 -13.56 -18.30 12.22
CA CYS A 317 -13.97 -16.97 12.71
C CYS A 317 -15.40 -16.58 12.26
N ARG A 318 -16.28 -17.56 12.06
CA ARG A 318 -17.66 -17.29 11.58
C ARG A 318 -18.43 -16.38 12.51
N ASP A 319 -18.15 -16.41 13.80
CA ASP A 319 -18.71 -15.50 14.80
C ASP A 319 -18.39 -14.02 14.50
N LEU A 320 -17.21 -13.71 13.95
CA LEU A 320 -16.81 -12.35 13.58
C LEU A 320 -17.59 -11.78 12.39
N ILE A 321 -18.27 -12.64 11.63
CA ILE A 321 -19.18 -12.29 10.54
C ILE A 321 -20.64 -12.60 10.87
N GLY A 322 -21.00 -12.52 12.17
CA GLY A 322 -22.37 -12.67 12.64
C GLY A 322 -22.88 -14.12 12.66
N GLY A 323 -21.98 -15.11 12.56
CA GLY A 323 -22.32 -16.53 12.46
C GLY A 323 -22.94 -16.93 11.13
N MET A 324 -22.97 -16.02 10.15
CA MET A 324 -23.63 -16.22 8.86
C MET A 324 -22.97 -17.34 8.06
N SER A 325 -23.80 -18.13 7.37
CA SER A 325 -23.38 -18.95 6.25
C SER A 325 -22.90 -18.08 5.08
N MET A 326 -22.20 -18.69 4.12
CA MET A 326 -21.76 -17.98 2.91
C MET A 326 -22.94 -17.38 2.12
N ASP A 327 -24.07 -18.09 2.07
CA ASP A 327 -25.28 -17.64 1.37
C ASP A 327 -25.92 -16.44 2.07
N GLU A 328 -25.99 -16.46 3.41
CA GLU A 328 -26.50 -15.34 4.20
C GLU A 328 -25.60 -14.10 4.09
N PHE A 329 -24.28 -14.30 4.18
CA PHE A 329 -23.32 -13.22 3.97
C PHE A 329 -23.43 -12.63 2.56
N SER A 330 -23.54 -13.50 1.56
CA SER A 330 -23.74 -13.10 0.17
C SER A 330 -25.00 -12.26 -0.01
N ALA A 331 -26.13 -12.68 0.59
CA ALA A 331 -27.37 -11.94 0.57
C ALA A 331 -27.24 -10.57 1.27
N HIS A 332 -26.52 -10.49 2.40
CA HIS A 332 -26.23 -9.23 3.08
C HIS A 332 -25.42 -8.27 2.21
N MET A 333 -24.49 -8.78 1.39
CA MET A 333 -23.66 -7.97 0.50
C MET A 333 -24.38 -7.47 -0.76
N VAL A 334 -25.55 -8.00 -1.12
CA VAL A 334 -26.26 -7.62 -2.37
C VAL A 334 -26.57 -6.12 -2.45
N PRO A 335 -27.16 -5.47 -1.43
CA PRO A 335 -27.43 -4.03 -1.50
C PRO A 335 -26.13 -3.20 -1.56
N ILE A 336 -25.08 -3.61 -0.85
CA ILE A 336 -23.76 -2.95 -0.89
C ILE A 336 -23.14 -3.06 -2.29
N ALA A 337 -23.25 -4.24 -2.90
CA ALA A 337 -22.80 -4.48 -4.27
C ALA A 337 -23.61 -3.66 -5.29
N GLU A 338 -24.92 -3.46 -5.08
CA GLU A 338 -25.75 -2.58 -5.92
C GLU A 338 -25.19 -1.14 -5.92
N VAL A 339 -24.90 -0.58 -4.74
CA VAL A 339 -24.30 0.76 -4.60
C VAL A 339 -22.95 0.83 -5.29
N LYS A 340 -22.07 -0.14 -5.04
CA LYS A 340 -20.74 -0.22 -5.67
C LYS A 340 -20.79 -0.30 -7.19
N ASN A 341 -21.74 -1.07 -7.73
CA ASN A 341 -21.94 -1.19 -9.18
C ASN A 341 -22.46 0.12 -9.78
N LEU A 342 -23.40 0.80 -9.11
CA LEU A 342 -23.89 2.11 -9.52
C LEU A 342 -22.78 3.16 -9.49
N TYR A 343 -21.97 3.16 -8.45
CA TYR A 343 -20.79 4.01 -8.36
C TYR A 343 -19.85 3.75 -9.54
N ARG A 344 -19.52 2.50 -9.87
CA ARG A 344 -18.67 2.17 -11.04
C ARG A 344 -19.26 2.55 -12.41
N LEU A 345 -20.58 2.71 -12.50
CA LEU A 345 -21.24 3.20 -13.70
C LEU A 345 -21.11 4.72 -13.85
N CYS A 346 -20.80 5.46 -12.78
CA CYS A 346 -20.41 6.84 -12.94
C CYS A 346 -19.09 6.87 -13.74
N GLN A 347 -19.08 7.63 -14.83
CA GLN A 347 -17.83 7.92 -15.53
C GLN A 347 -17.20 9.10 -14.82
N THR A 348 -16.01 8.91 -14.29
CA THR A 348 -15.25 9.94 -13.60
C THR A 348 -13.98 10.25 -14.36
N GLU A 349 -13.63 11.52 -14.36
CA GLU A 349 -12.35 12.06 -14.79
C GLU A 349 -11.63 12.60 -13.58
N HIS A 350 -10.32 12.39 -13.55
CA HIS A 350 -9.44 12.95 -12.54
C HIS A 350 -8.46 13.89 -13.23
N PRO A 351 -8.82 15.17 -13.43
CA PRO A 351 -7.92 16.14 -14.04
C PRO A 351 -6.58 16.15 -13.30
N ASN A 352 -5.48 16.07 -14.05
CA ASN A 352 -4.10 15.99 -13.55
C ASN A 352 -3.67 14.64 -12.93
N HIS A 353 -4.53 13.64 -12.80
CA HIS A 353 -4.15 12.33 -12.24
C HIS A 353 -3.01 11.66 -13.03
N ASP A 354 -3.15 11.62 -14.36
CA ASP A 354 -2.15 11.05 -15.26
C ASP A 354 -1.07 12.06 -15.67
N GLY A 355 -1.09 13.28 -15.12
CA GLY A 355 -0.03 14.24 -15.33
C GLY A 355 1.25 13.75 -14.65
N TYR A 356 2.40 13.98 -15.29
CA TYR A 356 3.69 13.62 -14.70
C TYR A 356 4.83 14.51 -15.19
N TRP A 357 5.82 14.71 -14.33
CA TRP A 357 7.12 15.25 -14.70
C TRP A 357 8.02 14.12 -15.18
N ARG A 358 8.73 14.29 -16.29
CA ARG A 358 9.77 13.36 -16.72
C ARG A 358 11.10 13.72 -16.07
N ARG A 359 11.77 12.73 -15.49
CA ARG A 359 13.14 12.90 -15.00
C ARG A 359 14.08 13.05 -16.20
N PRO A 360 15.13 13.88 -16.08
CA PRO A 360 16.20 13.97 -17.07
C PRO A 360 16.76 12.59 -17.45
N ALA A 361 17.38 12.53 -18.62
CA ALA A 361 18.13 11.35 -19.08
C ALA A 361 19.10 10.86 -18.00
N PHE A 362 19.21 9.54 -17.87
CA PHE A 362 20.14 8.92 -16.91
C PHE A 362 21.38 8.34 -17.60
N CYS A 363 21.25 7.87 -18.84
CA CYS A 363 22.36 7.44 -19.70
C CYS A 363 22.08 7.86 -21.14
N GLU A 364 23.10 7.82 -22.00
CA GLU A 364 22.94 7.98 -23.45
C GLU A 364 21.90 7.01 -24.04
N CYS A 365 21.78 5.82 -23.44
CA CYS A 365 20.84 4.78 -23.81
C CYS A 365 19.38 5.01 -23.38
N LYS A 366 19.13 5.96 -22.46
CA LYS A 366 17.81 6.23 -21.88
C LYS A 366 17.58 7.74 -21.82
N PRO A 367 16.88 8.31 -22.82
CA PRO A 367 16.68 9.76 -22.90
C PRO A 367 15.85 10.33 -21.74
N PHE A 368 15.23 9.47 -20.91
CA PHE A 368 14.55 9.85 -19.67
C PHE A 368 14.78 8.79 -18.57
N GLY A 369 15.00 9.22 -17.32
CA GLY A 369 15.30 8.34 -16.18
C GLY A 369 14.09 7.83 -15.38
N GLY A 370 12.85 8.24 -15.73
CA GLY A 370 11.60 7.88 -15.04
C GLY A 370 10.58 9.03 -15.01
N SER A 371 9.47 8.87 -14.29
CA SER A 371 8.41 9.90 -14.14
C SER A 371 8.02 10.13 -12.67
N ILE A 372 7.64 11.37 -12.33
CA ILE A 372 7.04 11.75 -11.05
C ILE A 372 5.58 12.10 -11.35
N LYS A 373 4.63 11.27 -10.88
CA LYS A 373 3.20 11.48 -11.10
C LYS A 373 2.72 12.69 -10.29
N LEU A 374 1.80 13.50 -10.81
CA LEU A 374 1.29 14.66 -10.06
C LEU A 374 0.46 14.24 -8.84
N ARG A 375 -0.30 13.15 -8.95
CA ARG A 375 -1.11 12.60 -7.84
C ARG A 375 -0.31 12.34 -6.56
N ILE A 376 0.98 12.00 -6.67
CA ILE A 376 1.84 11.66 -5.51
C ILE A 376 2.45 12.90 -4.84
N LEU A 377 2.24 14.08 -5.43
CA LEU A 377 2.72 15.36 -4.88
C LEU A 377 1.69 16.00 -3.93
N GLY A 378 0.54 15.35 -3.70
CA GLY A 378 -0.52 15.87 -2.84
C GLY A 378 -1.39 16.95 -3.48
N GLU A 379 -1.30 17.12 -4.80
CA GLU A 379 -2.25 17.94 -5.55
C GLU A 379 -3.61 17.23 -5.57
N PRO A 380 -4.73 17.91 -5.23
CA PRO A 380 -6.05 17.31 -5.30
C PRO A 380 -6.31 16.78 -6.70
N THR A 381 -6.42 15.46 -6.82
CA THR A 381 -6.92 14.81 -8.03
C THR A 381 -8.42 15.08 -8.09
N GLY A 382 -8.79 16.23 -8.65
CA GLY A 382 -10.18 16.69 -8.69
C GLY A 382 -11.10 15.56 -9.20
N HIS A 383 -12.15 15.23 -8.46
CA HIS A 383 -13.14 14.26 -8.90
C HIS A 383 -14.15 14.96 -9.79
N ARG A 384 -14.21 14.59 -11.08
CA ARG A 384 -15.14 15.20 -12.03
C ARG A 384 -16.01 14.14 -12.67
N LEU A 385 -17.32 14.32 -12.60
CA LEU A 385 -18.26 13.46 -13.31
C LEU A 385 -18.28 13.82 -14.80
N VAL A 386 -17.97 12.83 -15.65
CA VAL A 386 -18.02 12.98 -17.09
C VAL A 386 -19.49 13.08 -17.50
N GLY A 387 -19.79 14.07 -18.34
CA GLY A 387 -21.14 14.40 -18.80
C GLY A 387 -21.90 13.17 -19.31
N LYS A 388 -23.23 13.25 -19.32
CA LYS A 388 -24.18 12.15 -19.55
C LYS A 388 -24.17 11.54 -20.97
N GLY A 389 -23.03 11.54 -21.66
CA GLY A 389 -22.82 10.83 -22.91
C GLY A 389 -22.94 9.33 -22.67
N HIS A 390 -23.93 8.71 -23.30
CA HIS A 390 -24.16 7.28 -23.25
C HIS A 390 -23.06 6.57 -24.04
N ASP A 391 -22.22 5.76 -23.37
CA ASP A 391 -21.29 4.82 -24.00
C ASP A 391 -21.83 3.39 -23.78
N PRO A 392 -22.76 2.92 -24.62
CA PRO A 392 -23.41 1.63 -24.42
C PRO A 392 -22.45 0.44 -24.46
N GLU A 393 -21.32 0.53 -25.18
CA GLU A 393 -20.35 -0.56 -25.28
C GLU A 393 -19.46 -0.62 -24.03
N GLY A 394 -18.95 0.52 -23.57
CA GLY A 394 -18.19 0.61 -22.32
C GLY A 394 -19.03 0.27 -21.09
N ASP A 395 -20.28 0.74 -21.04
CA ASP A 395 -21.21 0.46 -19.95
C ASP A 395 -21.57 -1.05 -19.91
N ALA A 396 -21.85 -1.66 -21.06
CA ALA A 396 -22.15 -3.10 -21.14
C ALA A 396 -20.94 -3.97 -20.75
N HIS A 397 -19.73 -3.58 -21.14
CA HIS A 397 -18.50 -4.28 -20.78
C HIS A 397 -18.27 -4.24 -19.26
N ARG A 398 -18.37 -3.06 -18.64
CA ARG A 398 -18.23 -2.89 -17.19
C ARG A 398 -19.30 -3.65 -16.41
N ILE A 399 -20.56 -3.64 -16.88
CA ILE A 399 -21.64 -4.41 -16.26
C ILE A 399 -21.34 -5.91 -16.34
N ALA A 400 -20.88 -6.40 -17.50
CA ALA A 400 -20.56 -7.80 -17.71
C ALA A 400 -19.36 -8.26 -16.86
N GLU A 401 -18.29 -7.46 -16.78
CA GLU A 401 -17.15 -7.72 -15.90
C GLU A 401 -17.55 -7.72 -14.42
N ASN A 402 -18.38 -6.75 -13.99
CA ASN A 402 -18.85 -6.68 -12.61
C ASN A 402 -19.78 -7.84 -12.26
N GLN A 403 -20.68 -8.25 -13.16
CA GLN A 403 -21.53 -9.43 -12.95
C GLN A 403 -20.70 -10.72 -12.95
N LYS A 404 -19.64 -10.78 -13.75
CA LYS A 404 -18.70 -11.91 -13.76
C LYS A 404 -17.92 -11.97 -12.45
N LEU A 405 -17.32 -10.86 -12.00
CA LEU A 405 -16.64 -10.75 -10.70
C LEU A 405 -17.58 -11.11 -9.55
N LEU A 406 -18.82 -10.62 -9.57
CA LEU A 406 -19.82 -10.95 -8.55
C LEU A 406 -20.19 -12.43 -8.59
N LYS A 407 -20.38 -13.02 -9.77
CA LYS A 407 -20.63 -14.47 -9.90
C LYS A 407 -19.43 -15.29 -9.47
N GLU A 408 -18.20 -14.91 -9.81
CA GLU A 408 -16.97 -15.57 -9.35
C GLU A 408 -16.82 -15.45 -7.82
N LEU A 409 -17.14 -14.29 -7.24
CA LEU A 409 -17.16 -14.05 -5.79
C LEU A 409 -18.22 -14.87 -5.05
N LEU A 410 -19.38 -15.08 -5.68
CA LEU A 410 -20.53 -15.81 -5.15
C LEU A 410 -20.49 -17.33 -5.44
N ALA A 411 -19.66 -17.78 -6.38
CA ALA A 411 -19.72 -19.15 -6.91
C ALA A 411 -18.45 -20.00 -6.68
N ASP A 412 -17.53 -19.61 -5.79
CA ASP A 412 -16.39 -20.48 -5.45
C ASP A 412 -16.70 -21.40 -4.25
N PRO A 413 -16.97 -22.70 -4.49
CA PRO A 413 -16.54 -23.79 -3.63
C PRO A 413 -15.07 -24.16 -3.94
N PRO A 414 -14.36 -24.84 -3.02
CA PRO A 414 -12.91 -24.93 -3.03
C PRO A 414 -12.38 -25.66 -4.28
N GLY A 415 -11.56 -24.94 -5.05
CA GLY A 415 -10.68 -25.54 -6.06
C GLY A 415 -11.15 -25.42 -7.50
N SER A 416 -11.07 -24.23 -8.11
CA SER A 416 -10.91 -24.15 -9.57
C SER A 416 -9.92 -23.06 -9.98
N LYS A 417 -8.81 -23.52 -10.57
CA LYS A 417 -7.69 -22.69 -11.04
C LYS A 417 -8.11 -21.87 -12.25
N LYS A 418 -8.09 -20.54 -12.16
CA LYS A 418 -7.73 -19.65 -13.28
C LYS A 418 -6.93 -18.44 -12.76
N SER A 419 -5.64 -18.46 -13.07
CA SER A 419 -4.71 -17.35 -12.84
C SER A 419 -5.04 -16.18 -13.77
N ALA A 420 -5.55 -15.07 -13.23
CA ALA A 420 -5.64 -13.80 -13.92
C ALA A 420 -4.34 -13.01 -13.70
N TRP A 421 -3.24 -13.43 -14.35
CA TRP A 421 -2.08 -12.59 -14.58
C TRP A 421 -2.11 -12.10 -16.03
N SER A 422 -2.83 -11.00 -16.23
CA SER A 422 -2.62 -10.09 -17.36
C SER A 422 -3.41 -8.83 -17.04
N ILE A 423 -2.72 -7.69 -17.04
CA ILE A 423 -3.20 -6.32 -16.73
C ILE A 423 -3.03 -5.95 -15.24
N TRP A 424 -1.76 -5.87 -14.82
CA TRP A 424 -1.20 -4.79 -14.01
C TRP A 424 0.19 -4.48 -14.56
#